data_AF-A0A8T5M685-F1
#
_entry.id   AF-A0A8T5M685-F1
#
_cell.length_a   1.000
_cell.length_b   1.000
_cell.length_c   1.000
_cell.angle_alpha   90.00
_cell.angle_beta   90.00
_cell.angle_gamma   90.00
#
_symmetry.space_group_name_H-M   'P 1'
#
loop_
_entity.id
_entity.type
_entity.pdbx_description
1 polymer ?
#
loop_
_entity_poly.entity_id
_entity_poly.type
_entity_poly.pdbx_seq_one_letter_code
_entity_poly.pdbx_strand_id
1 'polypeptide(L)' 'MAKIDQVIEQIKVILKRDTRGLTIQELSEKTKVSRITAAMALMKLEGAGLIDVRVIGNCKLHYLKI' A
#
# COMPACT_ATOMS: atom_id res chain seq x y z
N MET A 1 3.13 1.24 -20.01
CA MET A 1 3.14 1.11 -18.54
C MET A 1 1.85 0.47 -18.11
N ALA A 2 1.88 -0.61 -17.32
CA ALA A 2 0.64 -1.19 -16.83
C ALA A 2 0.03 -0.24 -15.80
N LYS A 3 -1.30 -0.11 -15.79
CA LYS A 3 -2.03 0.77 -14.86
C LYS A 3 -1.71 0.46 -13.39
N ILE A 4 -1.31 -0.78 -13.10
CA ILE A 4 -0.89 -1.24 -11.78
C ILE A 4 0.46 -0.68 -11.33
N ASP A 5 1.41 -0.48 -12.26
CA ASP A 5 2.74 0.04 -11.92
C ASP A 5 2.65 1.51 -11.47
N GLN A 6 1.75 2.28 -12.08
CA GLN A 6 1.46 3.64 -11.64
C GLN A 6 0.88 3.68 -10.22
N VAL A 7 -0.01 2.74 -9.88
CA VAL A 7 -0.59 2.64 -8.54
C VAL A 7 0.46 2.27 -7.50
N ILE A 8 1.38 1.36 -7.84
CA ILE A 8 2.49 0.96 -6.97
C ILE A 8 3.37 2.18 -6.62
N GLU A 9 3.75 2.97 -7.61
CA GLU A 9 4.56 4.18 -7.38
C GLU A 9 3.81 5.23 -6.55
N GLN A 10 2.50 5.42 -6.78
CA GLN A 10 1.70 6.30 -5.93
C GLN A 10 1.65 5.81 -4.48
N ILE A 11 1.42 4.51 -4.26
CA ILE A 11 1.39 3.92 -2.92
C ILE A 11 2.73 4.11 -2.22
N LYS A 12 3.86 3.89 -2.91
CA LYS A 12 5.20 4.16 -2.36
C LYS A 12 5.36 5.62 -1.92
N VAL A 13 4.96 6.58 -2.76
CA VAL A 13 5.07 8.00 -2.43
C VAL A 13 4.21 8.35 -1.22
N ILE A 14 3.01 7.77 -1.12
CA ILE A 14 2.11 7.96 0.02
C ILE A 14 2.72 7.35 1.29
N LEU A 15 3.14 6.09 1.25
CA LEU A 15 3.75 5.39 2.39
C LEU A 15 5.08 6.02 2.84
N LYS A 16 5.83 6.63 1.90
CA LYS A 16 7.05 7.38 2.23
C LYS A 16 6.74 8.69 2.98
N ARG A 17 5.59 9.31 2.72
CA ARG A 17 5.13 10.52 3.44
C ARG A 17 4.48 10.17 4.77
N ASP A 18 3.71 9.09 4.82
CA ASP A 18 2.99 8.61 6.00
C ASP A 18 3.72 7.42 6.65
N THR A 19 4.60 7.69 7.61
CA THR A 19 5.36 6.67 8.37
C THR A 19 4.52 5.90 9.40
N ARG A 20 3.25 6.27 9.57
CA ARG A 20 2.32 5.67 10.53
C ARG A 20 1.83 4.28 10.12
N GLY A 21 2.06 3.91 8.86
CA GLY A 21 1.46 2.75 8.23
C GLY A 21 0.01 3.02 7.85
N LEU A 22 -0.40 2.54 6.67
CA LEU A 22 -1.74 2.80 6.14
C LEU A 22 -2.50 1.49 5.88
N THR A 23 -3.81 1.55 6.07
CA THR A 23 -4.70 0.45 5.70
C THR A 23 -4.97 0.43 4.20
N ILE A 24 -5.45 -0.71 3.70
CA ILE A 24 -5.91 -0.85 2.30
C ILE A 24 -7.02 0.17 2.00
N GLN A 25 -7.88 0.46 2.97
CA GLN A 25 -8.97 1.43 2.81
C GLN A 25 -8.43 2.84 2.61
N GLU A 26 -7.52 3.29 3.48
CA GLU A 26 -6.92 4.63 3.35
C GLU A 26 -6.12 4.76 2.06
N LEU A 27 -5.39 3.72 1.66
CA LEU A 27 -4.65 3.71 0.39
C LEU A 27 -5.60 3.78 -0.80
N SER A 28 -6.72 3.05 -0.76
CA SER A 28 -7.78 3.09 -1.77
C SER A 28 -8.39 4.50 -1.89
N GLU A 29 -8.67 5.16 -0.76
CA GLU A 29 -9.21 6.52 -0.72
C GLU A 29 -8.20 7.55 -1.24
N LYS A 30 -6.92 7.44 -0.85
CA LYS A 30 -5.86 8.36 -1.31
C LYS A 30 -5.49 8.18 -2.79
N THR A 31 -5.47 6.95 -3.29
CA THR A 31 -5.12 6.66 -4.70
C THR A 31 -6.33 6.67 -5.62
N LYS A 32 -7.56 6.78 -5.09
CA LYS A 32 -8.83 6.71 -5.82
C LYS A 32 -8.98 5.43 -6.67
N VAL A 33 -8.40 4.32 -6.21
CA VAL A 33 -8.52 3.00 -6.86
C VAL A 33 -9.37 2.08 -6.00
N SER A 34 -9.89 1.00 -6.60
CA SER A 34 -10.63 0.00 -5.82
C SER A 34 -9.73 -0.67 -4.77
N ARG A 35 -10.31 -1.07 -3.64
CA ARG A 35 -9.60 -1.79 -2.57
C ARG A 35 -8.87 -3.03 -3.08
N ILE A 36 -9.45 -3.72 -4.06
CA ILE A 36 -8.85 -4.89 -4.71
C ILE A 36 -7.56 -4.49 -5.46
N THR A 37 -7.59 -3.39 -6.20
CA THR A 37 -6.41 -2.88 -6.92
C THR A 37 -5.32 -2.44 -5.95
N ALA A 38 -5.68 -1.74 -4.87
CA ALA A 38 -4.75 -1.36 -3.81
C ALA A 38 -4.13 -2.60 -3.14
N ALA A 39 -4.94 -3.62 -2.83
CA ALA A 39 -4.47 -4.88 -2.26
C ALA A 39 -3.50 -5.62 -3.20
N MET A 40 -3.79 -5.69 -4.50
CA MET A 40 -2.87 -6.30 -5.47
C MET A 40 -1.54 -5.54 -5.56
N ALA A 41 -1.58 -4.20 -5.55
CA ALA A 41 -0.38 -3.38 -5.57
C ALA A 41 0.47 -3.56 -4.29
N LEU A 42 -0.18 -3.64 -3.13
CA LEU A 42 0.48 -3.92 -1.86
C LEU A 42 1.10 -5.32 -1.83
N MET A 43 0.39 -6.34 -2.31
CA MET A 43 0.92 -7.70 -2.38
C MET A 43 2.19 -7.78 -3.25
N LYS A 44 2.25 -7.01 -4.34
CA LYS A 44 3.48 -6.89 -5.16
C LYS A 44 4.63 -6.21 -4.40
N LEU A 45 4.34 -5.14 -3.65
CA LEU A 45 5.33 -4.46 -2.82
C LEU A 45 5.83 -5.33 -1.67
N GLU A 46 4.94 -6.11 -1.07
CA GLU A 46 5.24 -7.07 -0.01
C GLU A 46 6.12 -8.21 -0.54
N GLY A 47 5.76 -8.78 -1.70
CA GLY A 47 6.58 -9.78 -2.38
C GLY A 47 7.96 -9.26 -2.83
N ALA A 48 8.09 -7.94 -3.03
CA ALA A 48 9.36 -7.29 -3.29
C ALA A 48 10.15 -6.92 -2.01
N GLY A 49 9.59 -7.17 -0.83
CA GLY A 49 10.21 -6.84 0.46
C GLY A 49 10.28 -5.34 0.78
N LEU A 50 9.50 -4.51 0.08
CA LEU A 50 9.53 -3.05 0.22
C LEU A 50 8.55 -2.52 1.27
N ILE A 51 7.60 -3.35 1.72
CA ILE A 51 6.64 -3.00 2.76
C ILE A 51 6.56 -4.10 3.81
N ASP A 52 6.28 -3.70 5.04
CA ASP A 52 5.96 -4.59 6.15
C ASP A 52 4.47 -4.48 6.48
N VAL A 53 3.82 -5.63 6.72
CA VAL A 53 2.41 -5.68 7.08
C VAL A 53 2.29 -6.02 8.55
N ARG A 54 1.72 -5.11 9.34
CA ARG A 54 1.41 -5.33 10.75
C ARG A 54 -0.09 -5.46 10.94
N VAL A 55 -0.51 -6.56 11.55
CA VAL A 55 -1.90 -6.75 11.97
C VAL A 55 -2.07 -6.12 13.34
N ILE A 56 -2.99 -5.15 13.46
CA ILE A 56 -3.38 -4.54 14.73
C ILE A 56 -4.89 -4.75 14.90
N GLY A 57 -5.26 -5.64 15.82
CA GLY A 57 -6.64 -6.07 15.98
C GLY A 57 -7.16 -6.73 14.71
N ASN A 58 -8.22 -6.16 14.12
CA ASN A 58 -8.83 -6.64 12.87
C ASN A 58 -8.32 -5.93 11.60
N CYS A 59 -7.42 -4.95 11.75
CA CYS A 59 -6.92 -4.14 10.63
C CYS A 59 -5.48 -4.51 10.27
N LYS A 60 -5.17 -4.48 8.97
CA LYS A 60 -3.80 -4.63 8.44
C LYS A 60 -3.24 -3.27 8.07
N LEU A 61 -2.18 -2.86 8.75
CA LEU A 61 -1.43 -1.65 8.45
C LEU A 61 -0.19 -2.01 7.64
N HIS A 62 0.05 -1.27 6.57
CA HIS A 62 1.15 -1.48 5.64
C HIS A 62 2.15 -0.34 5.84
N TYR A 63 3.39 -0.68 6.15
CA TYR A 63 4.48 0.25 6.43
C TYR A 63 5.50 0.16 5.32
N LEU A 64 6.12 1.30 4.97
CA LEU A 64 7.28 1.26 4.09
C LEU A 64 8.47 0.69 4.89
N LYS A 65 9.08 -0.37 4.38
CA LYS A 65 10.34 -0.89 4.91
C LYS A 65 11.46 -0.03 4.33
N ILE A 66 12.02 0.85 5.16
CA ILE A 66 13.23 1.63 4.85
C ILE A 66 14.45 0.88 5.37
#